data_AF-A0A0C3DNL7-F1
#
_entry.id   AF-A0A0C3DNL7-F1
#
_cell.length_a   1.000
_cell.length_b   1.000
_cell.length_c   1.000
_cell.angle_alpha   90.00
_cell.angle_beta   90.00
_cell.angle_gamma   90.00
#
_symmetry.space_group_name_H-M   'P 1'
#
loop_
_entity.id
_entity.type
_entity.pdbx_description
1 polymer ?
#
loop_
_entity_poly.entity_id
_entity_poly.type
_entity_poly.pdbx_seq_one_letter_code
_entity_poly.pdbx_strand_id
1 'polypeptide(L)'
;MVHTPAERARFKKDITTLLRDAVHVELTTIPLYLYSLCSIIGAPRVKNLDPDVMDGLRAKANIAVVVRQEMLHLALAGNILTSIDSGPRLYLKSAIPTYGEDETILHSKIPMKLEPCKKDNLECFLRIEAPYIEPPSLSAEDESVNVGTSKQAFRAPLQYKTEQLPDFNSIGEFYTTLERMILDCGSYVDFINKDLQYTSQEFFGDLMTQVVDDKTAHDAIKTIIDQGEGSVGVEEAHYQMFLELYQKRTDWGCYPVPSSPHAEDFKKTPFVYQLALASNASYCYLLITLEKTWKVADPVHRRALITNTHAIMVDVLKPVADILVQQPQTPTKPNLSGAPPFEFYPTSQGDDPKDIDKAATELHVAIIARLKEAIKNASTEIQRAQIKPLESIIFSAGRISWPKST
;
A
#
# COMPACT_ATOMS: atom_id res chain seq x y z
N MET A 1 -18.11 27.30 -19.58
CA MET A 1 -19.51 27.51 -19.13
C MET A 1 -19.49 27.58 -17.62
N VAL A 2 -20.40 28.31 -16.97
CA VAL A 2 -20.50 28.29 -15.50
C VAL A 2 -21.41 27.13 -15.11
N HIS A 3 -20.85 26.12 -14.43
CA HIS A 3 -21.61 24.96 -13.95
C HIS A 3 -22.55 25.34 -12.82
N THR A 4 -23.74 24.75 -12.80
CA THR A 4 -24.72 24.95 -11.73
C THR A 4 -24.19 24.38 -10.41
N PRO A 5 -24.66 24.87 -9.24
CA PRO A 5 -24.26 24.31 -7.95
C PRO A 5 -24.52 22.80 -7.81
N ALA A 6 -25.59 22.29 -8.43
CA ALA A 6 -25.92 20.87 -8.43
C ALA A 6 -24.92 20.03 -9.25
N GLU A 7 -24.50 20.52 -10.42
CA GLU A 7 -23.47 19.88 -11.24
C GLU A 7 -22.12 19.86 -10.53
N ARG A 8 -21.71 20.98 -9.92
CA ARG A 8 -20.48 21.05 -9.11
C ARG A 8 -20.50 20.07 -7.94
N ALA A 9 -21.61 20.02 -7.20
CA ALA A 9 -21.76 19.11 -6.06
C ALA A 9 -21.70 17.64 -6.46
N ARG A 10 -22.36 17.28 -7.57
CA ARG A 10 -22.33 15.92 -8.11
C ARG A 10 -20.92 15.55 -8.57
N PHE A 11 -20.29 16.38 -9.39
CA PHE A 11 -18.93 16.15 -9.87
C PHE A 11 -17.96 15.96 -8.69
N LYS A 12 -18.01 16.87 -7.71
CA LYS A 12 -17.17 16.80 -6.51
C LYS A 12 -17.37 15.48 -5.77
N LYS A 13 -18.62 15.02 -5.61
CA LYS A 13 -18.91 13.72 -4.97
C LYS A 13 -18.28 12.57 -5.77
N ASP A 14 -18.48 12.55 -7.08
CA ASP A 14 -18.02 11.46 -7.94
C ASP A 14 -16.48 11.38 -7.97
N ILE A 15 -15.77 12.50 -8.18
CA ILE A 15 -14.29 12.52 -8.17
C ILE A 15 -13.72 12.20 -6.79
N THR A 16 -14.37 12.64 -5.70
CA THR A 16 -13.93 12.32 -4.34
C THR A 16 -14.05 10.84 -4.04
N THR A 17 -15.11 10.17 -4.53
CA THR A 17 -15.24 8.71 -4.40
C THR A 17 -14.11 8.00 -5.13
N LEU A 18 -13.85 8.34 -6.41
CA LEU A 18 -12.76 7.73 -7.16
C LEU A 18 -11.38 8.01 -6.54
N LEU A 19 -11.15 9.19 -5.97
CA LEU A 19 -9.89 9.46 -5.27
C LEU A 19 -9.72 8.66 -3.98
N ARG A 20 -10.82 8.35 -3.27
CA ARG A 20 -10.77 7.43 -2.12
C ARG A 20 -10.48 6.01 -2.57
N ASP A 21 -11.05 5.60 -3.70
CA ASP A 21 -10.76 4.31 -4.32
C ASP A 21 -9.29 4.23 -4.76
N ALA A 22 -8.72 5.31 -5.32
CA ALA A 22 -7.30 5.39 -5.68
C ALA A 22 -6.42 5.22 -4.44
N VAL A 23 -6.68 5.99 -3.38
CA VAL A 23 -6.00 5.83 -2.08
C VAL A 23 -6.09 4.38 -1.57
N HIS A 24 -7.22 3.71 -1.75
CA HIS A 24 -7.41 2.33 -1.32
C HIS A 24 -6.64 1.33 -2.20
N VAL A 25 -6.59 1.54 -3.52
CA VAL A 25 -5.77 0.75 -4.46
C VAL A 25 -4.30 0.82 -4.05
N GLU A 26 -3.75 2.03 -3.91
CA GLU A 26 -2.33 2.24 -3.54
C GLU A 26 -2.01 1.71 -2.14
N LEU A 27 -2.94 1.87 -1.19
CA LEU A 27 -2.76 1.30 0.15
C LEU A 27 -2.76 -0.24 0.13
N THR A 28 -3.52 -0.84 -0.78
CA THR A 28 -3.69 -2.28 -0.90
C THR A 28 -2.47 -2.98 -1.49
N THR A 29 -1.84 -2.38 -2.50
CA THR A 29 -0.68 -2.92 -3.22
C THR A 29 0.57 -2.94 -2.36
N ILE A 30 0.77 -1.92 -1.50
CA ILE A 30 1.97 -1.79 -0.63
C ILE A 30 2.20 -3.06 0.21
N PRO A 31 1.25 -3.59 1.02
CA PRO A 31 1.48 -4.82 1.77
C PRO A 31 1.65 -6.07 0.90
N LEU A 32 0.99 -6.18 -0.27
CA LEU A 32 1.19 -7.31 -1.20
C LEU A 32 2.67 -7.42 -1.61
N TYR A 33 3.25 -6.29 -2.00
CA TYR A 33 4.63 -6.21 -2.46
C TYR A 33 5.62 -6.34 -1.31
N LEU A 34 5.35 -5.70 -0.16
CA LEU A 34 6.15 -5.83 1.05
C LEU A 34 6.19 -7.26 1.58
N TYR A 35 5.07 -7.98 1.57
CA TYR A 35 5.00 -9.37 2.04
C TYR A 35 5.87 -10.27 1.16
N SER A 36 5.74 -10.14 -0.16
CA SER A 36 6.63 -10.81 -1.13
C SER A 36 8.09 -10.47 -0.88
N LEU A 37 8.42 -9.19 -0.71
CA LEU A 37 9.78 -8.73 -0.40
C LEU A 37 10.32 -9.37 0.88
N CYS A 38 9.52 -9.43 1.96
CA CYS A 38 9.93 -10.03 3.23
C CYS A 38 10.22 -11.53 3.10
N SER A 39 9.50 -12.23 2.22
CA SER A 39 9.71 -13.66 1.97
C SER A 39 11.04 -13.97 1.28
N ILE A 40 11.62 -13.06 0.51
CA ILE A 40 12.86 -13.33 -0.22
C ILE A 40 14.03 -13.50 0.76
N ILE A 41 14.78 -14.59 0.60
CA ILE A 41 16.00 -14.81 1.38
C ILE A 41 17.05 -13.82 0.89
N GLY A 42 17.39 -12.85 1.74
CA GLY A 42 18.48 -11.90 1.54
C GLY A 42 19.38 -11.95 2.77
N ALA A 43 20.70 -11.99 2.55
CA ALA A 43 21.75 -12.41 3.49
C ALA A 43 21.48 -12.28 5.00
N PRO A 44 21.60 -13.37 5.79
CA PRO A 44 22.00 -13.30 7.19
C PRO A 44 23.54 -13.35 7.26
N ARG A 45 24.23 -12.20 7.31
CA ARG A 45 25.69 -12.11 7.59
C ARG A 45 26.52 -13.28 7.01
N VAL A 46 26.32 -13.63 5.74
CA VAL A 46 27.02 -14.77 5.15
C VAL A 46 28.43 -14.30 4.84
N LYS A 47 29.45 -14.94 5.42
CA LYS A 47 30.86 -14.58 5.22
C LYS A 47 31.33 -14.76 3.77
N ASN A 48 30.57 -15.50 2.96
CA ASN A 48 30.83 -15.74 1.53
C ASN A 48 29.55 -15.41 0.75
N LEU A 49 29.67 -14.56 -0.28
CA LEU A 49 28.55 -14.15 -1.13
C LEU A 49 28.25 -15.27 -2.14
N ASP A 50 27.33 -16.16 -1.77
CA ASP A 50 26.71 -17.11 -2.68
C ASP A 50 25.96 -16.34 -3.80
N PRO A 51 26.14 -16.66 -5.09
CA PRO A 51 25.41 -16.02 -6.19
C PRO A 51 23.89 -15.92 -5.98
N ASP A 52 23.25 -16.97 -5.46
CA ASP A 52 21.80 -17.00 -5.20
C ASP A 52 21.37 -15.95 -4.16
N VAL A 53 22.25 -15.62 -3.21
CA VAL A 53 22.02 -14.57 -2.21
C VAL A 53 22.13 -13.18 -2.83
N MET A 54 23.01 -13.00 -3.82
CA MET A 54 23.14 -11.73 -4.54
C MET A 54 21.91 -11.46 -5.42
N ASP A 55 21.36 -12.49 -6.07
CA ASP A 55 20.16 -12.35 -6.88
C ASP A 55 18.91 -12.11 -6.01
N GLY A 56 18.81 -12.75 -4.84
CA GLY A 56 17.79 -12.41 -3.84
C GLY A 56 17.88 -10.95 -3.35
N LEU A 57 19.09 -10.42 -3.15
CA LEU A 57 19.29 -9.00 -2.78
C LEU A 57 18.88 -8.05 -3.91
N ARG A 58 19.19 -8.37 -5.18
CA ARG A 58 18.75 -7.59 -6.35
C ARG A 58 17.22 -7.63 -6.48
N ALA A 59 16.60 -8.80 -6.32
CA ALA A 59 15.15 -8.93 -6.35
C ALA A 59 14.48 -8.10 -5.25
N LYS A 60 15.01 -8.15 -4.02
CA LYS A 60 14.56 -7.29 -2.91
C LYS A 60 14.70 -5.80 -3.23
N ALA A 61 15.81 -5.38 -3.83
CA ALA A 61 16.03 -3.99 -4.20
C ALA A 61 15.02 -3.52 -5.27
N ASN A 62 14.73 -4.34 -6.29
CA ASN A 62 13.75 -4.01 -7.32
C ASN A 62 12.34 -3.87 -6.72
N ILE A 63 11.88 -4.83 -5.91
CA ILE A 63 10.56 -4.74 -5.27
C ILE A 63 10.51 -3.54 -4.30
N ALA A 64 11.62 -3.22 -3.62
CA ALA A 64 11.67 -2.05 -2.72
C ALA A 64 11.53 -0.72 -3.47
N VAL A 65 11.96 -0.65 -4.73
CA VAL A 65 11.74 0.54 -5.58
C VAL A 65 10.25 0.68 -5.88
N VAL A 66 9.59 -0.39 -6.34
CA VAL A 66 8.14 -0.40 -6.60
C VAL A 66 7.36 -0.02 -5.34
N VAL A 67 7.63 -0.65 -4.20
CA VAL A 67 6.98 -0.31 -2.91
C VAL A 67 7.14 1.18 -2.57
N ARG A 68 8.31 1.77 -2.83
CA ARG A 68 8.54 3.20 -2.58
C ARG A 68 7.71 4.07 -3.53
N GLN A 69 7.53 3.65 -4.79
CA GLN A 69 6.70 4.32 -5.77
C GLN A 69 5.21 4.22 -5.39
N GLU A 70 4.71 3.07 -4.96
CA GLU A 70 3.34 2.92 -4.43
C GLU A 70 3.09 3.83 -3.20
N MET A 71 4.09 3.98 -2.32
CA MET A 71 4.01 4.94 -1.19
C MET A 71 3.95 6.40 -1.67
N LEU A 72 4.65 6.73 -2.76
CA LEU A 72 4.53 8.04 -3.42
C LEU A 72 3.13 8.19 -4.03
N HIS A 73 2.59 7.16 -4.66
CA HIS A 73 1.27 7.18 -5.29
C HIS A 73 0.16 7.40 -4.26
N LEU A 74 0.20 6.67 -3.14
CA LEU A 74 -0.66 6.91 -1.99
C LEU A 74 -0.58 8.36 -1.50
N ALA A 75 0.65 8.90 -1.42
CA ALA A 75 0.86 10.27 -0.98
C ALA A 75 0.31 11.32 -1.98
N LEU A 76 0.49 11.10 -3.29
CA LEU A 76 -0.03 11.95 -4.36
C LEU A 76 -1.57 11.88 -4.44
N ALA A 77 -2.16 10.69 -4.43
CA ALA A 77 -3.61 10.51 -4.39
C ALA A 77 -4.22 11.17 -3.14
N GLY A 78 -3.56 11.03 -1.99
CA GLY A 78 -3.94 11.72 -0.76
C GLY A 78 -3.80 13.25 -0.85
N ASN A 79 -2.78 13.79 -1.53
CA ASN A 79 -2.65 15.22 -1.80
C ASN A 79 -3.78 15.74 -2.70
N ILE A 80 -4.10 15.04 -3.79
CA ILE A 80 -5.23 15.40 -4.67
C ILE A 80 -6.54 15.39 -3.86
N LEU A 81 -6.80 14.33 -3.09
CA LEU A 81 -7.98 14.24 -2.23
C LEU A 81 -8.04 15.36 -1.18
N THR A 82 -6.91 15.68 -0.54
CA THR A 82 -6.80 16.78 0.43
C THR A 82 -7.05 18.13 -0.21
N SER A 83 -6.66 18.30 -1.47
CA SER A 83 -6.83 19.56 -2.20
C SER A 83 -8.29 19.89 -2.52
N ILE A 84 -9.20 18.92 -2.49
CA ILE A 84 -10.62 19.16 -2.80
C ILE A 84 -11.56 18.76 -1.65
N ASP A 85 -11.08 18.01 -0.67
CA ASP A 85 -11.84 17.48 0.47
C ASP A 85 -10.98 17.43 1.76
N SER A 86 -11.27 16.52 2.70
CA SER A 86 -10.60 16.44 4.01
C SER A 86 -9.36 15.53 4.07
N GLY A 87 -8.86 15.07 2.92
CA GLY A 87 -7.78 14.09 2.85
C GLY A 87 -8.19 12.66 3.24
N PRO A 88 -7.25 11.69 3.18
CA PRO A 88 -7.54 10.28 3.39
C PRO A 88 -7.71 9.93 4.87
N ARG A 89 -8.49 8.87 5.14
CA ARG A 89 -8.57 8.19 6.43
C ARG A 89 -7.96 6.81 6.29
N LEU A 90 -6.84 6.56 6.96
CA LEU A 90 -6.05 5.33 6.81
C LEU A 90 -6.17 4.40 8.03
N TYR A 91 -6.34 4.95 9.24
CA TYR A 91 -6.56 4.13 10.45
C TYR A 91 -8.06 4.05 10.76
N LEU A 92 -8.74 3.27 9.95
CA LEU A 92 -10.15 2.91 10.05
C LEU A 92 -10.26 1.44 9.64
N LYS A 93 -10.94 0.60 10.41
CA LYS A 93 -10.99 -0.85 10.12
C LYS A 93 -11.49 -1.17 8.71
N SER A 94 -12.43 -0.40 8.19
CA SER A 94 -12.96 -0.56 6.83
C SER A 94 -12.06 0.04 5.74
N ALA A 95 -11.05 0.83 6.09
CA ALA A 95 -10.08 1.39 5.15
C ALA A 95 -8.81 0.55 5.04
N ILE A 96 -8.43 -0.15 6.13
CA ILE A 96 -7.30 -1.08 6.11
C ILE A 96 -7.65 -2.29 5.24
N PRO A 97 -6.84 -2.61 4.22
CA PRO A 97 -7.09 -3.75 3.34
C PRO A 97 -7.13 -5.09 4.09
N THR A 98 -8.03 -5.96 3.64
CA THR A 98 -8.08 -7.37 4.01
C THR A 98 -7.49 -8.22 2.90
N TYR A 99 -6.85 -9.33 3.25
CA TYR A 99 -6.22 -10.23 2.29
C TYR A 99 -6.75 -11.64 2.49
N GLY A 100 -7.10 -12.32 1.40
CA GLY A 100 -7.74 -13.63 1.46
C GLY A 100 -8.22 -14.16 0.11
N GLU A 101 -8.86 -15.32 0.14
CA GLU A 101 -9.40 -16.00 -1.05
C GLU A 101 -10.50 -15.20 -1.76
N ASP A 102 -11.32 -14.50 -0.99
CA ASP A 102 -12.52 -13.80 -1.49
C ASP A 102 -12.29 -12.29 -1.70
N GLU A 103 -11.07 -11.80 -1.42
CA GLU A 103 -10.73 -10.38 -1.52
C GLU A 103 -10.20 -10.05 -2.91
N THR A 104 -10.71 -8.99 -3.54
CA THR A 104 -10.24 -8.53 -4.86
C THR A 104 -10.06 -7.02 -4.92
N ILE A 105 -9.08 -6.57 -5.71
CA ILE A 105 -8.74 -5.15 -5.83
C ILE A 105 -9.76 -4.43 -6.72
N LEU A 106 -10.30 -3.29 -6.25
CA LEU A 106 -11.15 -2.36 -7.00
C LEU A 106 -12.27 -3.04 -7.83
N HIS A 107 -12.97 -4.03 -7.25
CA HIS A 107 -13.99 -4.84 -7.95
C HIS A 107 -13.49 -5.62 -9.19
N SER A 108 -12.20 -5.57 -9.50
CA SER A 108 -11.57 -6.45 -10.47
C SER A 108 -11.65 -7.91 -10.01
N LYS A 109 -11.36 -8.85 -10.90
CA LYS A 109 -11.23 -10.28 -10.57
C LYS A 109 -9.80 -10.66 -10.17
N ILE A 110 -9.00 -9.70 -9.72
CA ILE A 110 -7.61 -9.93 -9.31
C ILE A 110 -7.58 -10.18 -7.79
N PRO A 111 -7.19 -11.39 -7.33
CA PRO A 111 -7.19 -11.74 -5.91
C PRO A 111 -6.16 -10.95 -5.11
N MET A 112 -6.54 -10.52 -3.90
CA MET A 112 -5.68 -9.87 -2.92
C MET A 112 -5.19 -10.89 -1.90
N LYS A 113 -4.05 -11.51 -2.18
CA LYS A 113 -3.43 -12.51 -1.29
C LYS A 113 -2.02 -12.14 -0.92
N LEU A 114 -1.70 -12.15 0.38
CA LEU A 114 -0.32 -12.05 0.84
C LEU A 114 0.36 -13.39 0.58
N GLU A 115 1.30 -13.42 -0.35
CA GLU A 115 1.96 -14.64 -0.80
C GLU A 115 3.48 -14.44 -0.85
N PRO A 116 4.30 -15.48 -0.62
CA PRO A 116 5.73 -15.38 -0.88
C PRO A 116 5.98 -14.94 -2.32
N CYS A 117 7.17 -14.40 -2.57
CA CYS A 117 7.63 -14.06 -3.91
C CYS A 117 7.84 -15.37 -4.67
N LYS A 118 6.78 -15.94 -5.23
CA LYS A 118 6.72 -17.13 -6.10
C LYS A 118 6.22 -16.69 -7.47
N LYS A 119 6.43 -17.56 -8.47
CA LYS A 119 6.11 -17.24 -9.86
C LYS A 119 4.65 -16.82 -10.06
N ASP A 120 3.71 -17.58 -9.50
CA ASP A 120 2.27 -17.27 -9.56
C ASP A 120 1.92 -15.92 -8.89
N ASN A 121 2.66 -15.52 -7.85
CA ASN A 121 2.41 -14.23 -7.20
C ASN A 121 2.97 -13.05 -8.00
N LEU A 122 4.13 -13.25 -8.66
CA LEU A 122 4.65 -12.27 -9.62
C LEU A 122 3.73 -12.13 -10.85
N GLU A 123 3.06 -13.21 -11.27
CA GLU A 123 2.00 -13.14 -12.29
C GLU A 123 0.79 -12.33 -11.79
N CYS A 124 0.43 -12.45 -10.52
CA CYS A 124 -0.59 -11.57 -9.92
C CYS A 124 -0.16 -10.09 -9.99
N PHE A 125 1.10 -9.77 -9.67
CA PHE A 125 1.62 -8.41 -9.76
C PHE A 125 1.58 -7.89 -11.20
N LEU A 126 1.95 -8.71 -12.18
CA LEU A 126 1.81 -8.36 -13.60
C LEU A 126 0.37 -8.06 -14.02
N ARG A 127 -0.61 -8.74 -13.42
CA ARG A 127 -2.04 -8.46 -13.68
C ARG A 127 -2.51 -7.16 -13.03
N ILE A 128 -1.98 -6.82 -11.86
CA ILE A 128 -2.26 -5.57 -11.16
C ILE A 128 -1.73 -4.39 -11.99
N GLU A 129 -0.46 -4.47 -12.40
CA GLU A 129 0.24 -3.40 -13.14
C GLU A 129 0.02 -3.46 -14.66
N ALA A 130 -0.89 -4.30 -15.14
CA ALA A 130 -1.10 -4.47 -16.57
C ALA A 130 -1.60 -3.15 -17.19
N PRO A 131 -0.96 -2.63 -18.25
CA PRO A 131 -1.41 -1.41 -18.88
C PRO A 131 -2.79 -1.60 -19.49
N TYR A 132 -3.65 -0.59 -19.39
CA TYR A 132 -4.91 -0.60 -20.12
C TYR A 132 -4.67 -0.43 -21.63
N ILE A 133 -5.18 -1.39 -22.41
CA ILE A 133 -5.25 -1.30 -23.87
C ILE A 133 -6.72 -1.13 -24.25
N GLU A 134 -7.09 0.07 -24.72
CA GLU A 134 -8.44 0.30 -25.20
C GLU A 134 -8.73 -0.64 -26.38
N PRO A 135 -9.85 -1.39 -26.37
CA PRO A 135 -10.19 -2.24 -27.49
C PRO A 135 -10.34 -1.38 -28.75
N PRO A 136 -9.82 -1.82 -29.91
CA PRO A 136 -9.87 -1.02 -31.12
C PRO A 136 -11.32 -0.65 -31.46
N SER A 137 -11.57 0.62 -31.77
CA SER A 137 -12.89 1.06 -32.22
C SER A 137 -13.14 0.47 -33.60
N LEU A 138 -14.00 -0.55 -33.68
CA LEU A 138 -14.42 -1.13 -34.96
C LEU A 138 -15.25 -0.10 -35.74
N SER A 139 -14.96 0.10 -37.02
CA SER A 139 -15.81 0.92 -37.89
C SER A 139 -17.17 0.21 -38.10
N ALA A 140 -18.19 0.95 -38.55
CA ALA A 140 -19.48 0.33 -38.88
C ALA A 140 -19.37 -0.77 -39.95
N GLU A 141 -18.32 -0.74 -40.79
CA GLU A 141 -18.03 -1.81 -41.73
C GLU A 141 -17.48 -3.08 -41.05
N ASP A 142 -16.64 -2.93 -40.01
CA ASP A 142 -16.04 -4.04 -39.24
C ASP A 142 -17.07 -4.77 -38.35
N GLU A 143 -18.20 -4.13 -38.04
CA GLU A 143 -19.29 -4.76 -37.30
C GLU A 143 -20.08 -5.79 -38.11
N SER A 144 -19.98 -5.73 -39.44
CA SER A 144 -20.74 -6.59 -40.35
C SER A 144 -20.09 -7.96 -40.60
N VAL A 145 -18.88 -8.19 -40.10
CA VAL A 145 -18.20 -9.49 -40.24
C VAL A 145 -18.68 -10.44 -39.15
N ASN A 146 -19.55 -11.36 -39.55
CA ASN A 146 -20.23 -12.30 -38.69
C ASN A 146 -19.27 -13.41 -38.23
N VAL A 147 -18.49 -13.15 -37.17
CA VAL A 147 -17.83 -14.21 -36.39
C VAL A 147 -18.69 -14.45 -35.16
N GLY A 148 -19.36 -15.59 -35.15
CA GLY A 148 -20.23 -16.00 -34.05
C GLY A 148 -19.48 -16.10 -32.72
N THR A 149 -20.22 -15.79 -31.65
CA THR A 149 -19.94 -15.95 -30.21
C THR A 149 -19.31 -14.77 -29.46
N SER A 150 -20.08 -14.29 -28.48
CA SER A 150 -19.77 -13.34 -27.39
C SER A 150 -19.62 -11.84 -27.72
N LYS A 151 -20.68 -11.18 -28.21
CA LYS A 151 -20.84 -9.72 -28.12
C LYS A 151 -21.97 -9.38 -27.15
N GLN A 152 -21.65 -9.21 -25.87
CA GLN A 152 -22.57 -8.63 -24.89
C GLN A 152 -21.89 -7.80 -23.78
N ALA A 153 -20.74 -7.20 -24.09
CA ALA A 153 -20.15 -6.15 -23.27
C ALA A 153 -19.57 -5.09 -24.22
N PHE A 154 -19.60 -3.83 -23.81
CA PHE A 154 -19.04 -2.67 -24.52
C PHE A 154 -19.86 -2.16 -25.70
N ARG A 155 -21.00 -1.52 -25.40
CA ARG A 155 -21.44 -0.33 -26.12
C ARG A 155 -22.32 0.54 -25.22
N ALA A 156 -21.80 1.67 -24.76
CA ALA A 156 -22.63 2.80 -24.37
C ALA A 156 -21.93 4.12 -24.76
N PRO A 157 -22.59 5.00 -25.54
CA PRO A 157 -22.12 6.37 -25.75
C PRO A 157 -22.22 7.16 -24.43
N LEU A 158 -21.27 8.06 -24.18
CA LEU A 158 -21.26 9.00 -23.05
C LEU A 158 -22.50 9.92 -23.08
N GLN A 159 -23.62 9.40 -22.59
CA GLN A 159 -24.73 10.18 -22.08
C GLN A 159 -24.61 10.11 -20.56
N TYR A 160 -24.30 11.24 -19.93
CA TYR A 160 -24.41 11.42 -18.49
C TYR A 160 -25.87 11.18 -18.06
N LYS A 161 -26.20 9.93 -17.74
CA LYS A 161 -27.41 9.52 -17.03
C LYS A 161 -26.96 8.84 -15.72
N THR A 162 -27.48 9.38 -14.61
CA THR A 162 -27.66 8.76 -13.28
C THR A 162 -27.81 7.22 -13.38
N GLU A 163 -27.20 6.34 -12.58
CA GLU A 163 -26.84 6.25 -11.16
C GLU A 163 -25.81 5.09 -11.00
N GLN A 164 -24.88 5.18 -10.04
CA GLN A 164 -23.72 4.28 -9.78
C GLN A 164 -22.46 4.55 -10.63
N LEU A 165 -21.29 4.59 -9.96
CA LEU A 165 -19.99 4.64 -10.63
C LEU A 165 -19.78 3.32 -11.40
N PRO A 166 -19.10 3.34 -12.56
CA PRO A 166 -18.91 2.14 -13.36
C PRO A 166 -18.04 1.10 -12.64
N ASP A 167 -18.37 -0.17 -12.80
CA ASP A 167 -17.48 -1.28 -12.44
C ASP A 167 -16.28 -1.28 -13.42
N PHE A 168 -15.06 -1.26 -12.89
CA PHE A 168 -13.82 -1.26 -13.69
C PHE A 168 -13.32 -2.68 -13.96
N ASN A 169 -12.83 -2.93 -15.18
CA ASN A 169 -12.28 -4.24 -15.57
C ASN A 169 -10.78 -4.37 -15.26
N SER A 170 -10.08 -3.24 -15.14
CA SER A 170 -8.68 -3.16 -14.70
C SER A 170 -8.41 -1.87 -13.93
N ILE A 171 -7.28 -1.84 -13.21
CA ILE A 171 -6.78 -0.64 -12.51
C ILE A 171 -6.49 0.49 -13.52
N GLY A 172 -6.03 0.15 -14.72
CA GLY A 172 -5.83 1.15 -15.78
C GLY A 172 -7.08 1.77 -16.37
N GLU A 173 -8.18 1.02 -16.49
CA GLU A 173 -9.46 1.60 -16.88
C GLU A 173 -9.94 2.61 -15.82
N PHE A 174 -9.72 2.28 -14.55
CA PHE A 174 -10.00 3.16 -13.42
C PHE A 174 -9.17 4.45 -13.46
N TYR A 175 -7.85 4.33 -13.58
CA TYR A 175 -6.98 5.51 -13.62
C TYR A 175 -7.19 6.37 -14.86
N THR A 176 -7.46 5.78 -16.01
CA THR A 176 -7.86 6.50 -17.23
C THR A 176 -9.14 7.33 -16.98
N THR A 177 -10.11 6.76 -16.26
CA THR A 177 -11.35 7.48 -15.94
C THR A 177 -11.10 8.62 -14.96
N LEU A 178 -10.30 8.38 -13.92
CA LEU A 178 -9.94 9.39 -12.93
C LEU A 178 -9.12 10.54 -13.56
N GLU A 179 -8.17 10.24 -14.44
CA GLU A 179 -7.38 11.25 -15.15
C GLU A 179 -8.26 12.19 -15.98
N ARG A 180 -9.23 11.64 -16.73
CA ARG A 180 -10.20 12.45 -17.49
C ARG A 180 -11.00 13.39 -16.60
N MET A 181 -11.45 12.90 -15.43
CA MET A 181 -12.13 13.76 -14.46
C MET A 181 -11.19 14.86 -13.94
N ILE A 182 -9.94 14.54 -13.63
CA ILE A 182 -8.95 15.51 -13.16
C ILE A 182 -8.71 16.61 -14.20
N LEU A 183 -8.60 16.27 -15.48
CA LEU A 183 -8.41 17.25 -16.57
C LEU A 183 -9.53 18.30 -16.65
N ASP A 184 -10.76 17.94 -16.28
CA ASP A 184 -11.92 18.83 -16.33
C ASP A 184 -12.25 19.49 -14.98
N CYS A 185 -11.58 19.12 -13.89
CA CYS A 185 -12.05 19.39 -12.54
C CYS A 185 -12.00 20.87 -12.13
N GLY A 186 -11.10 21.68 -12.71
CA GLY A 186 -10.87 23.07 -12.29
C GLY A 186 -12.08 23.99 -12.42
N SER A 187 -13.05 23.64 -13.27
CA SER A 187 -14.32 24.37 -13.40
C SER A 187 -15.42 23.90 -12.43
N TYR A 188 -15.21 22.77 -11.75
CA TYR A 188 -16.19 22.15 -10.85
C TYR A 188 -15.82 22.26 -9.37
N VAL A 189 -14.53 22.18 -9.03
CA VAL A 189 -14.04 22.16 -7.64
C VAL A 189 -13.16 23.37 -7.33
N ASP A 190 -13.13 23.76 -6.05
CA ASP A 190 -12.19 24.74 -5.55
C ASP A 190 -11.02 23.98 -4.89
N PHE A 191 -9.78 24.35 -5.22
CA PHE A 191 -8.59 23.79 -4.62
C PHE A 191 -8.27 24.49 -3.29
N ILE A 192 -8.15 23.71 -2.24
CA ILE A 192 -8.03 24.12 -0.83
C ILE A 192 -6.87 23.38 -0.15
N ASN A 193 -6.63 23.69 1.13
CA ASN A 193 -5.79 22.89 2.03
C ASN A 193 -4.34 22.65 1.57
N LYS A 194 -3.74 23.55 0.77
CA LYS A 194 -2.35 23.44 0.34
C LYS A 194 -1.39 23.13 1.49
N ASP A 195 -1.56 23.82 2.61
CA ASP A 195 -0.69 23.71 3.79
C ASP A 195 -0.85 22.38 4.57
N LEU A 196 -1.86 21.57 4.22
CA LEU A 196 -2.07 20.24 4.79
C LEU A 196 -1.43 19.13 3.94
N GLN A 197 -1.09 19.40 2.68
CA GLN A 197 -0.55 18.42 1.75
C GLN A 197 0.91 18.09 2.04
N TYR A 198 1.37 16.91 1.64
CA TYR A 198 2.80 16.57 1.64
C TYR A 198 3.57 17.43 0.63
N THR A 199 4.81 17.78 0.98
CA THR A 199 5.70 18.59 0.15
C THR A 199 6.94 17.83 -0.29
N SER A 200 7.60 18.30 -1.35
CA SER A 200 8.89 17.76 -1.83
C SER A 200 10.02 17.79 -0.79
N GLN A 201 9.96 18.72 0.16
CA GLN A 201 10.93 18.82 1.27
C GLN A 201 10.68 17.78 2.37
N GLU A 202 9.49 17.19 2.41
CA GLU A 202 9.10 16.18 3.39
C GLU A 202 9.35 14.78 2.85
N PHE A 203 8.87 14.49 1.64
CA PHE A 203 9.04 13.20 0.99
C PHE A 203 9.24 13.30 -0.53
N PHE A 204 9.92 12.31 -1.09
CA PHE A 204 10.06 12.02 -2.53
C PHE A 204 10.65 13.13 -3.43
N GLY A 205 11.10 14.26 -2.88
CA GLY A 205 11.77 15.30 -3.65
C GLY A 205 10.86 15.85 -4.75
N ASP A 206 11.42 16.08 -5.93
CA ASP A 206 10.73 16.70 -7.06
C ASP A 206 9.53 15.90 -7.60
N LEU A 207 9.38 14.62 -7.20
CA LEU A 207 8.23 13.79 -7.56
C LEU A 207 6.99 14.07 -6.70
N MET A 208 7.13 14.77 -5.57
CA MET A 208 6.00 15.09 -4.68
C MET A 208 5.37 16.43 -5.07
N THR A 209 4.17 16.36 -5.64
CA THR A 209 3.42 17.53 -6.10
C THR A 209 2.39 17.97 -5.06
N GLN A 210 2.44 19.25 -4.69
CA GLN A 210 1.32 19.91 -4.02
C GLN A 210 0.31 20.38 -5.09
N VAL A 211 -0.94 19.99 -4.89
CA VAL A 211 -2.06 20.24 -5.79
C VAL A 211 -2.75 21.55 -5.39
N VAL A 212 -2.72 22.52 -6.29
CA VAL A 212 -3.29 23.87 -6.10
C VAL A 212 -4.21 24.29 -7.25
N ASP A 213 -4.21 23.53 -8.33
CA ASP A 213 -5.02 23.71 -9.53
C ASP A 213 -5.16 22.36 -10.28
N ASP A 214 -5.95 22.37 -11.36
CA ASP A 214 -6.19 21.22 -12.23
C ASP A 214 -4.92 20.73 -12.92
N LYS A 215 -4.01 21.64 -13.26
CA LYS A 215 -2.71 21.30 -13.84
C LYS A 215 -1.84 20.49 -12.86
N THR A 216 -1.66 20.98 -11.64
CA THR A 216 -0.87 20.27 -10.62
C THR A 216 -1.55 18.98 -10.15
N ALA A 217 -2.88 18.91 -10.19
CA ALA A 217 -3.62 17.65 -10.02
C ALA A 217 -3.30 16.66 -11.15
N HIS A 218 -3.25 17.14 -12.40
CA HIS A 218 -2.90 16.32 -13.56
C HIS A 218 -1.46 15.81 -13.48
N ASP A 219 -0.50 16.66 -13.13
CA ASP A 219 0.90 16.26 -12.94
C ASP A 219 1.04 15.15 -11.88
N ALA A 220 0.27 15.24 -10.79
CA ALA A 220 0.25 14.23 -9.73
C ALA A 220 -0.32 12.88 -10.21
N ILE A 221 -1.51 12.87 -10.84
CA ILE A 221 -2.11 11.61 -11.32
C ILE A 221 -1.29 10.99 -12.47
N LYS A 222 -0.70 11.82 -13.32
CA LYS A 222 0.18 11.37 -14.39
C LYS A 222 1.40 10.62 -13.84
N THR A 223 1.97 11.09 -12.73
CA THR A 223 3.09 10.41 -12.07
C THR A 223 2.70 9.01 -11.58
N ILE A 224 1.48 8.85 -11.06
CA ILE A 224 0.94 7.55 -10.63
C ILE A 224 0.83 6.61 -11.83
N ILE A 225 0.17 7.06 -12.89
CA ILE A 225 -0.06 6.26 -14.12
C ILE A 225 1.24 5.87 -14.80
N ASP A 226 2.17 6.82 -14.98
CA ASP A 226 3.42 6.60 -15.71
C ASP A 226 4.35 5.62 -14.98
N GLN A 227 4.32 5.58 -13.64
CA GLN A 227 5.17 4.69 -12.85
C GLN A 227 4.53 3.31 -12.64
N GLY A 228 3.21 3.23 -12.43
CA GLY A 228 2.49 1.97 -12.27
C GLY A 228 2.47 1.16 -13.57
N GLU A 229 1.48 1.45 -14.40
CA GLU A 229 1.25 0.75 -15.67
C GLU A 229 2.28 1.09 -16.75
N GLY A 230 2.74 2.34 -16.74
CA GLY A 230 3.59 2.90 -17.78
C GLY A 230 2.91 3.03 -19.14
N SER A 231 3.62 3.68 -20.07
CA SER A 231 3.37 3.48 -21.50
C SER A 231 4.14 2.23 -21.96
N VAL A 232 3.61 1.46 -22.91
CA VAL A 232 4.29 0.26 -23.45
C VAL A 232 5.75 0.58 -23.81
N GLY A 233 6.71 -0.06 -23.12
CA GLY A 233 8.14 0.08 -23.39
C GLY A 233 8.93 1.02 -22.46
N VAL A 234 8.34 1.53 -21.38
CA VAL A 234 9.08 2.28 -20.33
C VAL A 234 9.74 1.31 -19.35
N GLU A 235 11.08 1.29 -19.33
CA GLU A 235 11.89 0.36 -18.52
C GLU A 235 11.68 0.54 -16.99
N GLU A 236 11.26 1.73 -16.56
CA GLU A 236 11.06 2.09 -15.15
C GLU A 236 9.63 1.84 -14.63
N ALA A 237 8.72 1.32 -15.46
CA ALA A 237 7.34 1.03 -15.05
C ALA A 237 7.25 -0.27 -14.24
N HIS A 238 6.32 -0.34 -13.27
CA HIS A 238 6.18 -1.48 -12.37
C HIS A 238 5.97 -2.80 -13.14
N TYR A 239 5.16 -2.77 -14.19
CA TYR A 239 4.92 -3.93 -15.06
C TYR A 239 6.24 -4.53 -15.60
N GLN A 240 7.13 -3.69 -16.13
CA GLN A 240 8.40 -4.13 -16.70
C GLN A 240 9.34 -4.68 -15.61
N MET A 241 9.40 -4.02 -14.45
CA MET A 241 10.19 -4.48 -13.31
C MET A 241 9.71 -5.86 -12.80
N PHE A 242 8.39 -6.07 -12.69
CA PHE A 242 7.84 -7.36 -12.30
C PHE A 242 8.00 -8.43 -13.38
N LEU A 243 7.99 -8.06 -14.66
CA LEU A 243 8.22 -9.00 -15.76
C LEU A 243 9.65 -9.55 -15.70
N GLU A 244 10.63 -8.70 -15.43
CA GLU A 244 12.01 -9.13 -15.22
C GLU A 244 12.17 -10.06 -14.02
N LEU A 245 11.51 -9.72 -12.89
CA LEU A 245 11.50 -10.57 -11.70
C LEU A 245 10.83 -11.91 -11.99
N TYR A 246 9.72 -11.92 -12.74
CA TYR A 246 9.01 -13.13 -13.14
C TYR A 246 9.90 -14.06 -13.98
N GLN A 247 10.65 -13.49 -14.92
CA GLN A 247 11.59 -14.23 -15.76
C GLN A 247 12.75 -14.83 -14.95
N LYS A 248 13.28 -14.07 -13.99
CA LYS A 248 14.42 -14.45 -13.13
C LYS A 248 14.03 -15.16 -11.84
N ARG A 249 12.75 -15.51 -11.66
CA ARG A 249 12.25 -15.99 -10.36
C ARG A 249 13.05 -17.17 -9.81
N THR A 250 13.53 -18.08 -10.65
CA THR A 250 14.29 -19.27 -10.20
C THR A 250 15.64 -18.95 -9.57
N ASP A 251 16.09 -17.70 -9.63
CA ASP A 251 17.45 -17.29 -9.26
C ASP A 251 17.57 -16.99 -7.75
N TRP A 252 16.48 -17.03 -6.97
CA TRP A 252 16.53 -16.83 -5.51
C TRP A 252 15.59 -17.72 -4.70
N GLY A 253 16.00 -17.96 -3.44
CA GLY A 253 15.21 -18.65 -2.43
C GLY A 253 14.21 -17.74 -1.71
N CYS A 254 13.16 -18.35 -1.15
CA CYS A 254 12.19 -17.66 -0.28
C CYS A 254 11.99 -18.45 1.02
N TYR A 255 11.78 -17.73 2.12
CA TYR A 255 11.25 -18.31 3.35
C TYR A 255 9.86 -18.90 3.07
N PRO A 256 9.51 -20.05 3.68
CA PRO A 256 8.23 -20.70 3.48
C PRO A 256 7.14 -20.03 4.32
N VAL A 257 6.80 -18.79 3.99
CA VAL A 257 5.75 -18.04 4.70
C VAL A 257 4.34 -18.51 4.25
N PRO A 258 3.33 -18.50 5.14
CA PRO A 258 1.96 -18.87 4.80
C PRO A 258 1.32 -17.90 3.79
N SER A 259 0.21 -18.31 3.17
CA SER A 259 -0.64 -17.40 2.40
C SER A 259 -1.59 -16.65 3.35
N SER A 260 -1.71 -15.34 3.18
CA SER A 260 -2.64 -14.43 3.89
C SER A 260 -2.78 -14.76 5.38
N PRO A 261 -1.67 -14.77 6.15
CA PRO A 261 -1.72 -15.14 7.56
C PRO A 261 -2.49 -14.12 8.38
N HIS A 262 -3.22 -14.62 9.38
CA HIS A 262 -3.73 -13.82 10.47
C HIS A 262 -2.80 -13.95 11.69
N ALA A 263 -2.70 -12.91 12.52
CA ALA A 263 -1.96 -13.00 13.78
C ALA A 263 -2.40 -14.22 14.61
N GLU A 264 -3.70 -14.50 14.58
CA GLU A 264 -4.36 -15.61 15.26
C GLU A 264 -3.80 -17.00 14.88
N ASP A 265 -3.29 -17.17 13.66
CA ASP A 265 -2.66 -18.42 13.20
C ASP A 265 -1.40 -18.76 14.01
N PHE A 266 -0.76 -17.75 14.61
CA PHE A 266 0.46 -17.90 15.38
C PHE A 266 0.22 -18.10 16.89
N LYS A 267 -1.03 -18.13 17.37
CA LYS A 267 -1.37 -18.20 18.82
C LYS A 267 -0.69 -19.33 19.59
N LYS A 268 -0.40 -20.46 18.92
CA LYS A 268 0.28 -21.62 19.53
C LYS A 268 1.80 -21.44 19.68
N THR A 269 2.34 -20.33 19.19
CA THR A 269 3.76 -19.97 19.26
C THR A 269 3.88 -18.56 19.84
N PRO A 270 3.85 -18.42 21.18
CA PRO A 270 3.70 -17.12 21.84
C PRO A 270 4.71 -16.05 21.38
N PHE A 271 5.98 -16.43 21.16
CA PHE A 271 6.99 -15.53 20.60
C PHE A 271 6.57 -14.92 19.26
N VAL A 272 6.18 -15.76 18.30
CA VAL A 272 5.76 -15.34 16.95
C VAL A 272 4.45 -14.57 16.99
N TYR A 273 3.50 -15.00 17.83
CA TYR A 273 2.23 -14.29 18.01
C TYR A 273 2.44 -12.85 18.48
N GLN A 274 3.30 -12.63 19.48
CA GLN A 274 3.57 -11.27 19.96
C GLN A 274 4.29 -10.41 18.90
N LEU A 275 5.17 -11.00 18.07
CA LEU A 275 5.78 -10.28 16.96
C LEU A 275 4.77 -9.93 15.86
N ALA A 276 3.84 -10.83 15.52
CA ALA A 276 2.77 -10.55 14.56
C ALA A 276 1.86 -9.42 15.07
N LEU A 277 1.50 -9.43 16.36
CA LEU A 277 0.75 -8.33 16.98
C LEU A 277 1.55 -7.01 17.01
N ALA A 278 2.87 -7.07 17.26
CA ALA A 278 3.73 -5.89 17.20
C ALA A 278 3.80 -5.32 15.77
N SER A 279 3.83 -6.18 14.76
CA SER A 279 3.79 -5.80 13.34
C SER A 279 2.47 -5.11 13.00
N ASN A 280 1.32 -5.68 13.36
CA ASN A 280 0.00 -5.07 13.14
C ASN A 280 -0.13 -3.71 13.85
N ALA A 281 0.32 -3.61 15.12
CA ALA A 281 0.31 -2.35 15.86
C ALA A 281 1.23 -1.30 15.21
N SER A 282 2.41 -1.70 14.72
CA SER A 282 3.35 -0.79 14.04
C SER A 282 2.82 -0.32 12.69
N TYR A 283 2.15 -1.21 11.95
CA TYR A 283 1.50 -0.88 10.68
C TYR A 283 0.37 0.13 10.89
N CYS A 284 -0.52 -0.14 11.85
CA CYS A 284 -1.57 0.80 12.21
C CYS A 284 -1.03 2.14 12.73
N TYR A 285 0.08 2.12 13.48
CA TYR A 285 0.74 3.34 13.94
C TYR A 285 1.34 4.16 12.78
N LEU A 286 1.89 3.49 11.76
CA LEU A 286 2.30 4.15 10.52
C LEU A 286 1.11 4.81 9.83
N LEU A 287 0.01 4.08 9.64
CA LEU A 287 -1.18 4.59 8.95
C LEU A 287 -1.80 5.80 9.66
N ILE A 288 -1.92 5.77 10.98
CA ILE A 288 -2.46 6.92 11.73
C ILE A 288 -1.50 8.11 11.72
N THR A 289 -0.19 7.87 11.66
CA THR A 289 0.83 8.94 11.53
C THR A 289 0.74 9.60 10.15
N LEU A 290 0.59 8.80 9.08
CA LEU A 290 0.38 9.30 7.73
C LEU A 290 -0.92 10.10 7.63
N GLU A 291 -2.03 9.54 8.12
CA GLU A 291 -3.34 10.21 8.17
C GLU A 291 -3.27 11.56 8.90
N LYS A 292 -2.62 11.60 10.07
CA LYS A 292 -2.49 12.83 10.87
C LYS A 292 -1.74 13.91 10.11
N THR A 293 -0.76 13.55 9.28
CA THR A 293 0.05 14.54 8.57
C THR A 293 -0.79 15.34 7.57
N TRP A 294 -1.78 14.74 6.91
CA TRP A 294 -2.77 15.47 6.08
C TRP A 294 -3.76 16.34 6.87
N LYS A 295 -3.66 16.38 8.20
CA LYS A 295 -4.58 17.12 9.08
C LYS A 295 -3.89 18.21 9.89
N VAL A 296 -2.59 18.39 9.72
CA VAL A 296 -1.77 19.31 10.52
C VAL A 296 -0.98 20.23 9.60
N ALA A 297 -1.14 21.54 9.76
CA ALA A 297 -0.33 22.56 9.07
C ALA A 297 0.90 23.02 9.89
N ASP A 298 0.89 22.82 11.21
CA ASP A 298 1.98 23.28 12.09
C ASP A 298 3.32 22.61 11.71
N PRO A 299 4.35 23.38 11.29
CA PRO A 299 5.59 22.82 10.77
C PRO A 299 6.36 21.96 11.78
N VAL A 300 6.30 22.29 13.08
CA VAL A 300 7.02 21.56 14.13
C VAL A 300 6.38 20.19 14.34
N HIS A 301 5.06 20.16 14.48
CA HIS A 301 4.29 18.93 14.61
C HIS A 301 4.40 18.06 13.36
N ARG A 302 4.28 18.65 12.16
CA ARG A 302 4.49 17.93 10.89
C ARG A 302 5.88 17.29 10.82
N ARG A 303 6.94 18.04 11.15
CA ARG A 303 8.31 17.49 11.13
C ARG A 303 8.45 16.28 12.05
N ALA A 304 7.81 16.29 13.21
CA ALA A 304 7.81 15.15 14.13
C ALA A 304 7.07 13.94 13.55
N LEU A 305 5.90 14.14 12.92
CA LEU A 305 5.15 13.07 12.24
C LEU A 305 5.96 12.46 11.08
N ILE A 306 6.55 13.28 10.22
CA ILE A 306 7.41 12.84 9.11
C ILE A 306 8.60 12.01 9.60
N THR A 307 9.26 12.47 10.67
CA THR A 307 10.39 11.77 11.28
C THR A 307 9.95 10.40 11.82
N ASN A 308 8.78 10.34 12.46
CA ASN A 308 8.20 9.08 12.95
C ASN A 308 7.87 8.13 11.80
N THR A 309 7.26 8.60 10.71
CA THR A 309 6.91 7.77 9.53
C THR A 309 8.11 6.96 9.03
N HIS A 310 9.24 7.62 8.78
CA HIS A 310 10.45 6.94 8.32
C HIS A 310 11.00 5.94 9.36
N ALA A 311 11.07 6.36 10.62
CA ALA A 311 11.59 5.52 11.70
C ALA A 311 10.70 4.29 11.99
N ILE A 312 9.37 4.41 11.88
CA ILE A 312 8.45 3.28 12.01
C ILE A 312 8.75 2.22 10.94
N MET A 313 8.91 2.65 9.69
CA MET A 313 9.18 1.72 8.57
C MET A 313 10.53 1.02 8.71
N VAL A 314 11.60 1.80 8.95
CA VAL A 314 12.99 1.32 8.88
C VAL A 314 13.46 0.69 10.19
N ASP A 315 13.11 1.28 11.34
CA ASP A 315 13.65 0.87 12.63
C ASP A 315 12.74 -0.09 13.40
N VAL A 316 11.48 -0.27 12.95
CA VAL A 316 10.50 -1.14 13.63
C VAL A 316 9.89 -2.18 12.68
N LEU A 317 9.11 -1.77 11.68
CA LEU A 317 8.36 -2.69 10.81
C LEU A 317 9.29 -3.65 10.07
N LYS A 318 10.31 -3.12 9.38
CA LYS A 318 11.24 -3.96 8.63
C LYS A 318 11.99 -4.95 9.53
N PRO A 319 12.65 -4.53 10.63
CA PRO A 319 13.34 -5.47 11.53
C PRO A 319 12.42 -6.52 12.15
N VAL A 320 11.18 -6.15 12.52
CA VAL A 320 10.19 -7.10 13.05
C VAL A 320 9.80 -8.13 11.99
N ALA A 321 9.54 -7.69 10.75
CA ALA A 321 9.22 -8.58 9.64
C ALA A 321 10.40 -9.52 9.31
N ASP A 322 11.63 -9.00 9.28
CA ASP A 322 12.85 -9.79 9.06
C ASP A 322 13.00 -10.87 10.14
N ILE A 323 12.68 -10.59 11.41
CA ILE A 323 12.69 -11.58 12.49
C ILE A 323 11.58 -12.62 12.30
N LEU A 324 10.36 -12.19 11.98
CA LEU A 324 9.17 -13.04 11.83
C LEU A 324 9.39 -14.17 10.81
N VAL A 325 9.89 -13.83 9.62
CA VAL A 325 10.09 -14.79 8.52
C VAL A 325 11.16 -15.86 8.79
N GLN A 326 11.97 -15.64 9.82
CA GLN A 326 13.00 -16.59 10.28
C GLN A 326 12.52 -17.50 11.41
N GLN A 327 11.31 -17.29 11.96
CA GLN A 327 10.77 -18.12 13.03
C GLN A 327 9.84 -19.20 12.48
N PRO A 328 9.90 -20.44 12.99
CA PRO A 328 8.88 -21.44 12.68
C PRO A 328 7.49 -20.98 13.12
N GLN A 329 6.48 -21.18 12.27
CA GLN A 329 5.08 -20.78 12.49
C GLN A 329 4.51 -21.46 13.74
N THR A 330 4.56 -22.80 13.77
CA THR A 330 4.15 -23.60 14.94
C THR A 330 5.09 -24.77 15.19
N PRO A 331 5.14 -25.30 16.43
CA PRO A 331 5.87 -26.54 16.71
C PRO A 331 5.42 -27.73 15.85
N THR A 332 4.17 -27.73 15.37
CA THR A 332 3.57 -28.81 14.57
C THR A 332 3.60 -28.54 13.07
N LYS A 333 3.93 -27.33 12.64
CA LYS A 333 4.16 -26.92 11.24
C LYS A 333 5.51 -26.22 11.12
N PRO A 334 6.64 -26.91 11.43
CA PRO A 334 7.96 -26.28 11.41
C PRO A 334 8.41 -25.87 10.00
N ASN A 335 7.75 -26.40 8.96
CA ASN A 335 8.04 -26.09 7.56
C ASN A 335 7.49 -24.74 7.10
N LEU A 336 6.66 -24.08 7.91
CA LEU A 336 6.18 -22.73 7.62
C LEU A 336 6.82 -21.73 8.58
N SER A 337 7.07 -20.53 8.10
CA SER A 337 7.60 -19.41 8.90
C SER A 337 6.49 -18.50 9.44
N GLY A 338 6.79 -17.69 10.45
CA GLY A 338 6.01 -16.50 10.77
C GLY A 338 6.07 -15.47 9.64
N ALA A 339 5.13 -14.53 9.62
CA ALA A 339 5.11 -13.44 8.64
C ALA A 339 4.23 -12.27 9.14
N PRO A 340 4.46 -11.04 8.66
CA PRO A 340 3.63 -9.89 9.01
C PRO A 340 2.20 -10.02 8.44
N PRO A 341 1.14 -9.95 9.27
CA PRO A 341 -0.25 -10.06 8.79
C PRO A 341 -0.80 -8.81 8.11
N PHE A 342 -0.31 -7.62 8.49
CA PHE A 342 -0.83 -6.31 8.06
C PHE A 342 -2.31 -6.07 8.44
N GLU A 343 -2.77 -6.62 9.56
CA GLU A 343 -4.16 -6.48 10.00
C GLU A 343 -4.38 -5.21 10.84
N PHE A 344 -5.65 -4.79 10.92
CA PHE A 344 -6.10 -3.77 11.85
C PHE A 344 -5.81 -4.19 13.30
N TYR A 345 -5.12 -3.33 14.05
CA TYR A 345 -4.88 -3.48 15.48
C TYR A 345 -5.87 -2.60 16.27
N PRO A 346 -6.77 -3.18 17.07
CA PRO A 346 -7.80 -2.42 17.77
C PRO A 346 -7.23 -1.59 18.92
N THR A 347 -7.84 -0.44 19.16
CA THR A 347 -7.60 0.44 20.31
C THR A 347 -8.89 0.61 21.12
N SER A 348 -8.82 1.26 22.27
CA SER A 348 -10.00 1.64 23.05
C SER A 348 -10.92 2.63 22.30
N GLN A 349 -10.44 3.20 21.19
CA GLN A 349 -11.18 4.14 20.35
C GLN A 349 -12.07 3.44 19.30
N GLY A 350 -12.07 2.10 19.26
CA GLY A 350 -12.92 1.31 18.39
C GLY A 350 -12.43 1.24 16.95
N ASP A 351 -13.31 0.74 16.07
CA ASP A 351 -13.00 0.47 14.67
C ASP A 351 -12.92 1.76 13.82
N ASP A 352 -13.57 2.85 14.26
CA ASP A 352 -13.55 4.20 13.70
C ASP A 352 -13.20 5.21 14.82
N PRO A 353 -11.90 5.49 15.04
CA PRO A 353 -11.45 6.33 16.15
C PRO A 353 -11.75 7.81 15.89
N LYS A 354 -12.55 8.41 16.78
CA LYS A 354 -12.78 9.87 16.80
C LYS A 354 -11.60 10.64 17.40
N ASP A 355 -10.91 10.05 18.38
CA ASP A 355 -9.71 10.60 19.00
C ASP A 355 -8.48 9.86 18.46
N ILE A 356 -7.96 10.37 17.35
CA ILE A 356 -6.78 9.79 16.68
C ILE A 356 -5.51 9.92 17.52
N ASP A 357 -5.40 10.94 18.36
CA ASP A 357 -4.19 11.17 19.18
C ASP A 357 -4.11 10.13 20.32
N LYS A 358 -5.26 9.81 20.92
CA LYS A 358 -5.35 8.74 21.89
C LYS A 358 -5.13 7.37 21.25
N ALA A 359 -5.75 7.09 20.10
CA ALA A 359 -5.54 5.83 19.39
C ALA A 359 -4.06 5.64 19.01
N ALA A 360 -3.39 6.67 18.51
CA ALA A 360 -1.98 6.63 18.16
C ALA A 360 -1.08 6.38 19.38
N THR A 361 -1.38 7.03 20.51
CA THR A 361 -0.66 6.80 21.77
C THR A 361 -0.81 5.34 22.24
N GLU A 362 -2.01 4.77 22.14
CA GLU A 362 -2.26 3.37 22.49
C GLU A 362 -1.52 2.39 21.57
N LEU A 363 -1.49 2.66 20.26
CA LEU A 363 -0.72 1.89 19.28
C LEU A 363 0.78 1.92 19.60
N HIS A 364 1.34 3.09 19.87
CA HIS A 364 2.75 3.25 20.26
C HIS A 364 3.10 2.42 21.51
N VAL A 365 2.27 2.50 22.55
CA VAL A 365 2.43 1.69 23.77
C VAL A 365 2.30 0.19 23.46
N ALA A 366 1.36 -0.20 22.60
CA ALA A 366 1.15 -1.58 22.21
C ALA A 366 2.38 -2.16 21.52
N ILE A 367 3.03 -1.45 20.59
CA ILE A 367 4.25 -1.91 19.91
C ILE A 367 5.30 -2.34 20.93
N ILE A 368 5.64 -1.46 21.87
CA ILE A 368 6.66 -1.72 22.89
C ILE A 368 6.24 -2.88 23.81
N ALA A 369 4.97 -2.91 24.23
CA ALA A 369 4.46 -3.97 25.09
C ALA A 369 4.54 -5.34 24.41
N ARG A 370 4.16 -5.44 23.14
CA ARG A 370 4.21 -6.68 22.34
C ARG A 370 5.64 -7.15 22.11
N LEU A 371 6.57 -6.25 21.79
CA LEU A 371 7.99 -6.61 21.64
C LEU A 371 8.60 -7.12 22.95
N LYS A 372 8.29 -6.49 24.10
CA LYS A 372 8.72 -6.97 25.41
C LYS A 372 8.13 -8.34 25.74
N GLU A 373 6.87 -8.56 25.41
CA GLU A 373 6.20 -9.85 25.62
C GLU A 373 6.80 -10.94 24.70
N ALA A 374 7.18 -10.60 23.47
CA ALA A 374 7.92 -11.52 22.60
C ALA A 374 9.24 -11.98 23.27
N ILE A 375 10.05 -11.05 23.80
CA ILE A 375 11.30 -11.39 24.52
C ILE A 375 11.03 -12.36 25.68
N LYS A 376 10.01 -12.13 26.50
CA LYS A 376 9.66 -13.03 27.62
C LYS A 376 9.29 -14.44 27.16
N ASN A 377 8.69 -14.55 25.99
CA ASN A 377 8.22 -15.81 25.41
C ASN A 377 9.27 -16.53 24.56
N ALA A 378 10.51 -15.99 24.46
CA ALA A 378 11.60 -16.61 23.71
C ALA A 378 12.08 -17.92 24.40
N SER A 379 11.69 -19.07 23.85
CA SER A 379 11.91 -20.38 24.48
C SER A 379 12.92 -21.26 23.73
N THR A 380 13.14 -21.04 22.44
CA THR A 380 14.13 -21.78 21.63
C THR A 380 15.44 -21.01 21.49
N GLU A 381 16.51 -21.68 21.05
CA GLU A 381 17.80 -21.02 20.77
C GLU A 381 17.67 -19.94 19.68
N ILE A 382 16.94 -20.24 18.60
CA ILE A 382 16.68 -19.32 17.49
C ILE A 382 15.96 -18.06 18.00
N GLN A 383 14.97 -18.21 18.87
CA GLN A 383 14.23 -17.09 19.46
C GLN A 383 15.09 -16.29 20.44
N ARG A 384 15.87 -16.97 21.31
CA ARG A 384 16.78 -16.31 22.25
C ARG A 384 17.86 -15.49 21.55
N ALA A 385 18.32 -15.92 20.37
CA ALA A 385 19.25 -15.15 19.54
C ALA A 385 18.68 -13.78 19.10
N GLN A 386 17.36 -13.63 19.07
CA GLN A 386 16.67 -12.39 18.67
C GLN A 386 16.46 -11.40 19.82
N ILE A 387 16.81 -11.73 21.07
CA ILE A 387 16.59 -10.83 22.21
C ILE A 387 17.31 -9.50 22.04
N LYS A 388 18.62 -9.51 21.70
CA LYS A 388 19.38 -8.26 21.48
C LYS A 388 18.84 -7.43 20.30
N PRO A 389 18.56 -8.02 19.12
CA PRO A 389 17.82 -7.31 18.07
C PRO A 389 16.51 -6.68 18.55
N LEU A 390 15.68 -7.42 19.29
CA LEU A 390 14.41 -6.92 19.81
C LEU A 390 14.60 -5.79 20.84
N GLU A 391 15.63 -5.84 21.69
CA GLU A 391 15.98 -4.74 22.59
C GLU A 391 16.35 -3.46 21.82
N SER A 392 17.09 -3.61 20.71
CA SER A 392 17.40 -2.48 19.82
C SER A 392 16.13 -1.91 19.16
N ILE A 393 15.22 -2.78 18.71
CA ILE A 393 13.94 -2.35 18.12
C ILE A 393 13.08 -1.64 19.19
N ILE A 394 13.03 -2.14 20.43
CA ILE A 394 12.33 -1.50 21.54
C ILE A 394 12.92 -0.13 21.84
N PHE A 395 14.25 0.01 21.81
CA PHE A 395 14.91 1.30 21.99
C PHE A 395 14.51 2.29 20.89
N SER A 396 14.53 1.88 19.62
CA SER A 396 14.07 2.71 18.50
C SER A 396 12.59 3.06 18.62
N ALA A 397 11.74 2.08 18.94
CA ALA A 397 10.30 2.30 19.18
C ALA A 397 10.05 3.30 20.31
N GLY A 398 10.89 3.32 21.36
CA GLY A 398 10.80 4.30 22.45
C GLY A 398 11.05 5.75 22.01
N ARG A 399 11.73 5.98 20.88
CA ARG A 399 12.08 7.31 20.36
C ARG A 399 11.06 7.91 19.39
N ILE A 400 10.09 7.12 18.95
CA ILE A 400 9.03 7.51 18.02
C ILE A 400 7.69 7.72 18.72
N SER A 401 7.71 8.25 19.94
CA SER A 401 6.50 8.57 20.70
C SER A 401 5.57 9.49 19.91
N TRP A 402 4.26 9.35 20.14
CA TRP A 402 3.28 10.19 19.47
C TRP A 402 3.55 11.68 19.74
N PRO A 403 3.73 12.52 18.70
CA PRO A 403 3.91 13.95 18.90
C PRO A 403 2.59 14.54 19.39
N LYS A 404 2.63 15.23 20.52
CA LYS A 404 1.46 15.92 21.05
C LYS A 404 1.24 17.19 20.24
N SER A 405 0.00 17.46 19.87
CA SER A 405 -0.41 18.78 19.39
C SER A 405 0.00 19.82 20.43
N THR A 406 0.76 20.84 20.02
CA THR A 406 1.15 21.98 20.87
C THR A 406 -0.03 22.88 21.18
#